data_AF-A0A928PC77-F1
#
_entry.id   AF-A0A928PC77-F1
#
_cell.length_a   1.000
_cell.length_b   1.000
_cell.length_c   1.000
_cell.angle_alpha   90.00
_cell.angle_beta   90.00
_cell.angle_gamma   90.00
#
_symmetry.space_group_name_H-M   'P 1'
#
loop_
_entity.id
_entity.type
_entity.pdbx_description
1 polymer ?
#
loop_
_entity_poly.entity_id
_entity_poly.type
_entity_poly.pdbx_seq_one_letter_code
_entity_poly.pdbx_strand_id
1 'polypeptide(L)'
;MKNAIGIKVVKSPERYDLGASKFFGDPTVPSEWENKFYNTEMFFCQIRLSDIAELDTENILPHTGYLYVFLDTESYPYEARVLYYDGEPDMVLDDFNADVTDAEHLTKGWLMNFEAAEADAEGIKLFGMPADWPYGDEPPKLLMQYDPLASGMGFRDSIDGFAYLAFAEGSDSLEDITYFEERS
;
A
#
# COMPACT_ATOMS: atom_id res chain seq x y z
N MET A 1 13.66 -15.57 11.41
CA MET A 1 13.52 -15.04 10.04
C MET A 1 12.54 -13.90 10.16
N LYS A 2 12.84 -12.73 9.60
CA LYS A 2 11.81 -11.68 9.45
C LYS A 2 10.87 -12.18 8.36
N ASN A 3 9.63 -12.50 8.69
CA ASN A 3 8.71 -13.03 7.70
C ASN A 3 8.16 -11.89 6.84
N ALA A 4 7.85 -12.17 5.57
CA ALA A 4 7.12 -11.26 4.70
C ALA A 4 5.75 -11.86 4.35
N ILE A 5 4.85 -10.99 3.90
CA ILE A 5 3.53 -11.39 3.40
C ILE A 5 3.48 -11.03 1.93
N GLY A 6 3.55 -12.03 1.05
CA GLY A 6 3.44 -11.84 -0.39
C GLY A 6 2.01 -11.44 -0.77
N ILE A 7 1.90 -10.55 -1.76
CA ILE A 7 0.61 -10.08 -2.28
C ILE A 7 0.50 -10.47 -3.75
N LYS A 8 -0.52 -11.27 -4.07
CA LYS A 8 -0.97 -11.51 -5.44
C LYS A 8 -2.16 -10.63 -5.75
N VAL A 9 -2.19 -10.05 -6.95
CA VAL A 9 -3.25 -9.13 -7.36
C VAL A 9 -4.06 -9.68 -8.53
N VAL A 10 -5.36 -9.36 -8.52
CA VAL A 10 -6.26 -9.61 -9.65
C VAL A 10 -7.11 -8.38 -9.87
N LYS A 11 -7.28 -7.96 -11.13
CA LYS A 11 -8.14 -6.82 -11.46
C LYS A 11 -9.57 -7.04 -10.92
N SER A 12 -10.12 -6.03 -10.26
CA SER A 12 -11.45 -6.12 -9.67
C SER A 12 -12.52 -6.36 -10.77
N PRO A 13 -13.47 -7.28 -10.56
CA PRO A 13 -14.65 -7.40 -11.42
C PRO A 13 -15.58 -6.19 -11.23
N GLU A 14 -16.68 -6.10 -12.00
CA GLU A 14 -17.65 -5.00 -11.85
C GLU A 14 -18.34 -4.96 -10.49
N ARG A 15 -18.50 -6.12 -9.84
CA ARG A 15 -19.09 -6.25 -8.51
C ARG A 15 -18.19 -7.06 -7.61
N TYR A 16 -17.77 -6.45 -6.52
CA TYR A 16 -16.93 -7.05 -5.49
C TYR A 16 -17.22 -6.38 -4.15
N ASP A 17 -16.66 -6.93 -3.08
CA ASP A 17 -16.68 -6.29 -1.75
C ASP A 17 -15.81 -5.03 -1.79
N LEU A 18 -16.43 -3.84 -1.70
CA LEU A 18 -15.71 -2.56 -1.77
C LEU A 18 -14.75 -2.37 -0.59
N GLY A 19 -15.04 -3.03 0.55
CA GLY A 19 -14.14 -3.12 1.70
C GLY A 19 -12.98 -4.09 1.51
N ALA A 20 -12.89 -4.85 0.43
CA ALA A 20 -11.79 -5.80 0.25
C ALA A 20 -10.42 -5.10 0.24
N SER A 21 -9.38 -5.83 0.65
CA SER A 21 -7.99 -5.41 0.47
C SER A 21 -7.70 -5.20 -1.02
N LYS A 22 -7.26 -3.99 -1.40
CA LYS A 22 -7.06 -3.61 -2.81
C LYS A 22 -6.06 -2.48 -2.99
N PHE A 23 -5.37 -2.50 -4.14
CA PHE A 23 -4.69 -1.32 -4.68
C PHE A 23 -5.66 -0.53 -5.54
N PHE A 24 -5.56 0.81 -5.47
CA PHE A 24 -6.24 1.76 -6.35
C PHE A 24 -7.78 1.61 -6.42
N GLY A 25 -8.40 2.37 -7.33
CA GLY A 25 -9.86 2.48 -7.41
C GLY A 25 -10.43 3.33 -6.29
N ASP A 26 -11.67 3.06 -5.91
CA ASP A 26 -12.37 3.89 -4.92
C ASP A 26 -12.14 3.36 -3.50
N PRO A 27 -11.55 4.16 -2.58
CA PRO A 27 -11.39 3.73 -1.20
C PRO A 27 -12.75 3.62 -0.50
N THR A 28 -12.88 2.64 0.39
CA THR A 28 -14.01 2.54 1.31
C THR A 28 -13.52 2.92 2.70
N VAL A 29 -13.94 4.08 3.18
CA VAL A 29 -13.46 4.75 4.40
C VAL A 29 -14.60 4.94 5.40
N PRO A 30 -14.29 5.30 6.66
CA PRO A 30 -15.30 5.77 7.60
C PRO A 30 -15.93 7.08 7.10
N SER A 31 -17.24 7.21 7.22
CA SER A 31 -17.99 8.41 6.83
C SER A 31 -17.48 9.69 7.50
N GLU A 32 -16.90 9.59 8.69
CA GLU A 32 -16.23 10.70 9.38
C GLU A 32 -15.02 11.28 8.63
N TRP A 33 -14.49 10.60 7.60
CA TRP A 33 -13.32 11.05 6.83
C TRP A 33 -13.67 11.74 5.50
N GLU A 34 -14.95 11.96 5.19
CA GLU A 34 -15.41 12.54 3.91
C GLU A 34 -14.62 13.79 3.48
N ASN A 35 -14.25 14.65 4.43
CA ASN A 35 -13.56 15.92 4.16
C ASN A 35 -12.13 15.96 4.72
N LYS A 36 -11.47 14.80 4.87
CA LYS A 36 -10.13 14.67 5.48
C LYS A 36 -8.98 14.76 4.48
N PHE A 37 -9.28 14.62 3.19
CA PHE A 37 -8.28 14.43 2.13
C PHE A 37 -7.96 15.71 1.38
N TYR A 38 -6.72 15.84 0.93
CA TYR A 38 -6.30 16.90 0.02
C TYR A 38 -6.53 16.48 -1.43
N ASN A 39 -6.75 17.45 -2.32
CA ASN A 39 -6.96 17.18 -3.75
C ASN A 39 -5.70 16.65 -4.46
N THR A 40 -4.55 16.64 -3.78
CA THR A 40 -3.28 16.10 -4.26
C THR A 40 -2.99 14.70 -3.71
N GLU A 41 -3.80 14.20 -2.76
CA GLU A 41 -3.65 12.86 -2.24
C GLU A 41 -4.27 11.85 -3.21
N MET A 42 -3.46 10.91 -3.69
CA MET A 42 -3.95 9.74 -4.40
C MET A 42 -4.15 8.57 -3.44
N PHE A 43 -5.20 7.78 -3.64
CA PHE A 43 -5.45 6.53 -2.93
C PHE A 43 -4.58 5.41 -3.53
N PHE A 44 -3.66 4.90 -2.72
CA PHE A 44 -2.72 3.87 -3.14
C PHE A 44 -3.26 2.47 -2.82
N CYS A 45 -3.62 2.21 -1.57
CA CYS A 45 -4.24 0.94 -1.19
C CYS A 45 -5.03 1.00 0.12
N GLN A 46 -5.91 0.02 0.29
CA GLN A 46 -6.50 -0.33 1.58
C GLN A 46 -6.26 -1.81 1.85
N ILE A 47 -6.06 -2.16 3.13
CA ILE A 47 -5.86 -3.52 3.59
C ILE A 47 -6.80 -3.75 4.76
N ARG A 48 -7.69 -4.72 4.61
CA ARG A 48 -8.48 -5.26 5.72
C ARG A 48 -7.55 -6.14 6.56
N LEU A 49 -7.26 -5.72 7.78
CA LEU A 49 -6.20 -6.32 8.58
C LEU A 49 -6.49 -7.76 9.01
N SER A 50 -7.76 -8.16 9.06
CA SER A 50 -8.13 -9.56 9.27
C SER A 50 -7.65 -10.50 8.16
N ASP A 51 -7.42 -9.98 6.94
CA ASP A 51 -6.94 -10.79 5.81
C ASP A 51 -5.47 -11.21 5.97
N ILE A 52 -4.70 -10.49 6.81
CA ILE A 52 -3.27 -10.72 7.03
C ILE A 52 -2.94 -11.18 8.45
N ALA A 53 -3.90 -11.18 9.38
CA ALA A 53 -3.69 -11.43 10.80
C ALA A 53 -2.96 -12.75 11.10
N GLU A 54 -3.30 -13.84 10.41
CA GLU A 54 -2.64 -15.14 10.61
C GLU A 54 -1.21 -15.19 10.04
N LEU A 55 -0.89 -14.28 9.11
CA LEU A 55 0.41 -14.19 8.44
C LEU A 55 1.35 -13.21 9.16
N ASP A 56 0.81 -12.20 9.84
CA ASP A 56 1.57 -11.26 10.68
C ASP A 56 1.93 -11.86 12.05
N THR A 57 2.83 -12.85 12.02
CA THR A 57 3.28 -13.58 13.22
C THR A 57 4.08 -12.73 14.21
N GLU A 58 4.55 -11.56 13.77
CA GLU A 58 5.35 -10.62 14.58
C GLU A 58 4.49 -9.53 15.23
N ASN A 59 3.19 -9.47 14.91
CA ASN A 59 2.23 -8.46 15.38
C ASN A 59 2.72 -7.04 15.05
N ILE A 60 3.18 -6.85 13.81
CA ILE A 60 3.66 -5.55 13.32
C ILE A 60 2.48 -4.59 13.18
N LEU A 61 1.32 -5.09 12.74
CA LEU A 61 0.09 -4.32 12.59
C LEU A 61 -1.01 -4.86 13.52
N PRO A 62 -2.06 -4.05 13.79
CA PRO A 62 -3.29 -4.57 14.36
C PRO A 62 -3.86 -5.70 13.50
N HIS A 63 -4.57 -6.65 14.11
CA HIS A 63 -5.16 -7.80 13.41
C HIS A 63 -6.63 -7.58 13.01
N THR A 64 -7.18 -6.40 13.31
CA THR A 64 -8.56 -5.99 12.99
C THR A 64 -8.58 -4.55 12.53
N GLY A 65 -9.63 -4.19 11.79
CA GLY A 65 -9.79 -2.87 11.19
C GLY A 65 -9.10 -2.77 9.84
N TYR A 66 -8.76 -1.54 9.45
CA TYR A 66 -8.28 -1.22 8.11
C TYR A 66 -7.05 -0.33 8.16
N LEU A 67 -6.09 -0.65 7.30
CA LEU A 67 -4.96 0.20 6.99
C LEU A 67 -5.19 0.83 5.61
N TYR A 68 -4.95 2.12 5.49
CA TYR A 68 -5.04 2.87 4.24
C TYR A 68 -3.72 3.55 3.95
N VAL A 69 -3.31 3.56 2.69
CA VAL A 69 -2.15 4.29 2.20
C VAL A 69 -2.61 5.29 1.16
N PHE A 70 -2.26 6.55 1.39
CA PHE A 70 -2.39 7.65 0.44
C PHE A 70 -1.00 8.20 0.14
N LEU A 71 -0.80 8.71 -1.09
CA LEU A 71 0.42 9.39 -1.49
C LEU A 71 0.06 10.82 -1.91
N ASP A 72 0.66 11.82 -1.29
CA ASP A 72 0.55 13.21 -1.75
C ASP A 72 1.46 13.43 -2.96
N THR A 73 0.85 13.84 -4.08
CA THR A 73 1.54 14.05 -5.36
C THR A 73 1.95 15.51 -5.59
N GLU A 74 1.71 16.43 -4.64
CA GLU A 74 2.05 17.86 -4.78
C GLU A 74 3.54 18.09 -5.06
N SER A 75 4.41 17.26 -4.47
CA SER A 75 5.87 17.35 -4.63
C SER A 75 6.51 15.98 -4.78
N TYR A 76 7.77 15.94 -5.18
CA TYR A 76 8.49 14.69 -5.42
C TYR A 76 9.81 14.63 -4.63
N PRO A 77 10.13 13.51 -3.93
CA PRO A 77 9.35 12.27 -3.80
C PRO A 77 7.97 12.48 -3.19
N TYR A 78 7.00 11.62 -3.54
CA TYR A 78 5.66 11.68 -2.97
C TYR A 78 5.73 11.46 -1.46
N GLU A 79 4.82 12.09 -0.71
CA GLU A 79 4.74 11.91 0.75
C GLU A 79 3.70 10.85 1.08
N ALA A 80 4.08 9.83 1.85
CA ALA A 80 3.15 8.78 2.25
C ALA A 80 2.36 9.21 3.49
N ARG A 81 1.05 8.94 3.45
CA ARG A 81 0.17 9.07 4.61
C ARG A 81 -0.53 7.74 4.85
N VAL A 82 -0.19 7.11 5.97
CA VAL A 82 -0.78 5.83 6.37
C VAL A 82 -1.76 6.05 7.51
N LEU A 83 -3.00 5.61 7.31
CA LEU A 83 -4.09 5.78 8.28
C LEU A 83 -4.58 4.41 8.74
N TYR A 84 -4.77 4.27 10.05
CA TYR A 84 -5.42 3.12 10.66
C TYR A 84 -6.83 3.49 11.13
N TYR A 85 -7.78 2.59 10.90
CA TYR A 85 -9.14 2.68 11.44
C TYR A 85 -9.54 1.38 12.14
N ASP A 86 -9.88 1.48 13.43
CA ASP A 86 -10.39 0.37 14.23
C ASP A 86 -11.91 0.26 14.11
N GLY A 87 -12.37 -0.29 12.99
CA GLY A 87 -13.79 -0.50 12.74
C GLY A 87 -14.06 -0.95 11.31
N GLU A 88 -15.33 -0.99 10.92
CA GLU A 88 -15.75 -1.24 9.54
C GLU A 88 -16.05 0.09 8.83
N PRO A 89 -15.48 0.34 7.64
CA PRO A 89 -15.79 1.54 6.87
C PRO A 89 -17.19 1.41 6.23
N ASP A 90 -17.85 2.54 6.03
CA ASP A 90 -19.26 2.60 5.63
C ASP A 90 -19.52 3.55 4.45
N MET A 91 -18.48 4.19 3.92
CA MET A 91 -18.59 5.18 2.85
C MET A 91 -17.56 4.91 1.75
N VAL A 92 -18.00 4.99 0.50
CA VAL A 92 -17.12 4.91 -0.67
C VAL A 92 -16.87 6.32 -1.16
N LEU A 93 -15.61 6.64 -1.47
CA LEU A 93 -15.27 7.89 -2.15
C LEU A 93 -15.07 7.60 -3.63
N ASP A 94 -16.11 7.90 -4.41
CA ASP A 94 -16.13 7.64 -5.84
C ASP A 94 -15.14 8.55 -6.59
N ASP A 95 -14.49 7.99 -7.61
CA ASP A 95 -13.59 8.71 -8.53
C ASP A 95 -12.40 9.40 -7.82
N PHE A 96 -11.97 8.87 -6.67
CA PHE A 96 -10.98 9.53 -5.79
C PHE A 96 -9.67 9.92 -6.51
N ASN A 97 -9.16 9.05 -7.38
CA ASN A 97 -7.93 9.29 -8.14
C ASN A 97 -8.14 10.03 -9.47
N ALA A 98 -9.38 10.26 -9.90
CA ALA A 98 -9.66 10.68 -11.27
C ALA A 98 -9.14 12.08 -11.62
N ASP A 99 -9.06 12.97 -10.63
CA ASP A 99 -8.61 14.35 -10.78
C ASP A 99 -7.22 14.61 -10.14
N VAL A 100 -6.54 13.55 -9.69
CA VAL A 100 -5.20 13.66 -9.09
C VAL A 100 -4.15 13.48 -10.17
N THR A 101 -3.34 14.53 -10.39
CA THR A 101 -2.24 14.52 -11.36
C THR A 101 -1.33 13.31 -11.12
N ASP A 102 -0.97 12.60 -12.20
CA ASP A 102 -0.15 11.38 -12.23
C ASP A 102 -0.83 10.11 -11.68
N ALA A 103 -2.11 10.17 -11.28
CA ALA A 103 -2.87 9.03 -10.77
C ALA A 103 -4.19 8.76 -11.53
N GLU A 104 -4.47 9.51 -12.60
CA GLU A 104 -5.75 9.45 -13.32
C GLU A 104 -6.01 8.08 -13.96
N HIS A 105 -4.95 7.32 -14.26
CA HIS A 105 -5.04 5.94 -14.77
C HIS A 105 -5.29 4.90 -13.68
N LEU A 106 -5.16 5.25 -12.39
CA LEU A 106 -5.27 4.37 -11.22
C LEU A 106 -6.69 4.38 -10.63
N THR A 107 -7.71 4.35 -11.50
CA THR A 107 -9.14 4.40 -11.13
C THR A 107 -9.81 3.02 -11.10
N LYS A 108 -9.07 1.95 -11.37
CA LYS A 108 -9.58 0.57 -11.27
C LYS A 108 -8.86 -0.16 -10.14
N GLY A 109 -9.66 -0.81 -9.30
CA GLY A 109 -9.16 -1.57 -8.16
C GLY A 109 -8.49 -2.89 -8.58
N TRP A 110 -7.52 -3.30 -7.78
CA TRP A 110 -6.83 -4.58 -7.89
C TRP A 110 -6.90 -5.30 -6.55
N LEU A 111 -7.68 -6.38 -6.50
CA LEU A 111 -7.92 -7.15 -5.28
C LEU A 111 -6.67 -7.90 -4.86
N MET A 112 -6.37 -7.85 -3.58
CA MET A 112 -5.22 -8.52 -2.97
C MET A 112 -5.59 -9.93 -2.49
N ASN A 113 -4.67 -10.87 -2.68
CA ASN A 113 -4.64 -12.16 -2.00
C ASN A 113 -3.28 -12.32 -1.31
N PHE A 114 -3.29 -12.77 -0.07
CA PHE A 114 -2.10 -12.82 0.77
C PHE A 114 -1.57 -14.24 0.94
N GLU A 115 -0.25 -14.38 0.97
CA GLU A 115 0.43 -15.64 1.28
C GLU A 115 1.71 -15.40 2.07
N ALA A 116 2.18 -16.40 2.79
CA ALA A 116 3.51 -16.34 3.43
C ALA A 116 4.60 -16.23 2.36
N ALA A 117 5.59 -15.37 2.59
CA ALA A 117 6.72 -15.17 1.69
C ALA A 117 8.04 -15.04 2.45
N GLU A 118 9.13 -15.32 1.74
CA GLU A 118 10.49 -15.07 2.24
C GLU A 118 10.74 -13.56 2.38
N ALA A 119 11.62 -13.19 3.32
CA ALA A 119 11.91 -11.79 3.65
C ALA A 119 12.33 -10.94 2.44
N ASP A 120 13.11 -11.55 1.54
CA ASP A 120 13.74 -10.97 0.35
C ASP A 120 12.97 -11.29 -0.93
N ALA A 121 11.76 -11.87 -0.85
CA ALA A 121 10.97 -12.22 -2.02
C ALA A 121 10.74 -11.02 -2.97
N GLU A 122 10.84 -11.26 -4.27
CA GLU A 122 10.48 -10.28 -5.30
C GLU A 122 8.97 -10.04 -5.37
N GLY A 123 8.56 -9.00 -6.11
CA GLY A 123 7.16 -8.67 -6.35
C GLY A 123 6.56 -7.78 -5.27
N ILE A 124 5.24 -7.89 -5.06
CA ILE A 124 4.52 -7.10 -4.06
C ILE A 124 4.51 -7.86 -2.73
N LYS A 125 4.88 -7.19 -1.64
CA LYS A 125 4.84 -7.77 -0.29
C LYS A 125 4.65 -6.73 0.80
N LEU A 126 4.15 -7.17 1.95
CA LEU A 126 4.28 -6.47 3.22
C LEU A 126 5.49 -7.00 3.98
N PHE A 127 6.13 -6.11 4.72
CA PHE A 127 7.26 -6.42 5.59
C PHE A 127 8.45 -7.08 4.87
N GLY A 128 9.37 -7.68 5.63
CA GLY A 128 10.62 -8.22 5.12
C GLY A 128 11.66 -7.12 4.85
N MET A 129 12.46 -7.31 3.81
CA MET A 129 13.48 -6.37 3.34
C MET A 129 13.32 -6.10 1.84
N PRO A 130 13.81 -4.97 1.30
CA PRO A 130 13.78 -4.72 -0.14
C PRO A 130 14.44 -5.87 -0.91
N ALA A 131 13.82 -6.30 -2.01
CA ALA A 131 14.27 -7.45 -2.78
C ALA A 131 15.67 -7.25 -3.40
N ASP A 132 15.99 -6.03 -3.84
CA ASP A 132 17.29 -5.69 -4.45
C ASP A 132 18.15 -4.78 -3.55
N TRP A 133 18.14 -5.01 -2.23
CA TRP A 133 18.95 -4.21 -1.31
C TRP A 133 20.44 -4.55 -1.37
N PRO A 134 21.36 -3.56 -1.39
CA PRO A 134 22.79 -3.82 -1.42
C PRO A 134 23.28 -4.68 -0.25
N TYR A 135 24.09 -5.69 -0.59
CA TYR A 135 24.75 -6.53 0.41
C TYR A 135 25.73 -5.71 1.26
N GLY A 136 25.37 -5.47 2.52
CA GLY A 136 26.24 -4.83 3.52
C GLY A 136 25.62 -3.64 4.24
N ASP A 137 24.54 -3.08 3.69
CA ASP A 137 23.78 -2.01 4.34
C ASP A 137 22.60 -2.60 5.12
N GLU A 138 22.28 -2.00 6.28
CA GLU A 138 21.09 -2.40 7.01
C GLU A 138 19.85 -2.00 6.20
N PRO A 139 18.99 -2.96 5.79
CA PRO A 139 17.81 -2.63 5.00
C PRO A 139 16.80 -1.85 5.86
N PRO A 140 16.08 -0.90 5.25
CA PRO A 140 15.00 -0.22 5.95
C PRO A 140 13.92 -1.22 6.36
N LYS A 141 13.22 -0.94 7.46
CA LYS A 141 12.06 -1.73 7.85
C LYS A 141 10.90 -1.39 6.92
N LEU A 142 10.44 -2.35 6.12
CA LEU A 142 9.36 -2.12 5.18
C LEU A 142 7.99 -2.24 5.85
N LEU A 143 7.10 -1.33 5.49
CA LEU A 143 5.66 -1.59 5.51
C LEU A 143 5.27 -2.35 4.24
N MET A 144 5.70 -1.86 3.07
CA MET A 144 5.33 -2.44 1.78
C MET A 144 6.43 -2.26 0.73
N GLN A 145 6.60 -3.29 -0.10
CA GLN A 145 7.25 -3.23 -1.41
C GLN A 145 6.17 -3.40 -2.47
N TYR A 146 6.19 -2.53 -3.48
CA TYR A 146 5.25 -2.50 -4.59
C TYR A 146 5.97 -2.68 -5.91
N ASP A 147 5.48 -3.62 -6.72
CA ASP A 147 5.96 -3.91 -8.06
C ASP A 147 4.95 -3.35 -9.10
N PRO A 148 5.32 -2.29 -9.86
CA PRO A 148 4.43 -1.70 -10.86
C PRO A 148 4.16 -2.64 -12.06
N LEU A 149 5.01 -3.65 -12.29
CA LEU A 149 4.86 -4.60 -13.39
C LEU A 149 3.94 -5.77 -13.02
N ALA A 150 3.66 -5.97 -11.72
CA ALA A 150 2.81 -7.04 -11.24
C ALA A 150 1.42 -6.99 -11.88
N SER A 151 1.10 -8.02 -12.66
CA SER A 151 -0.17 -8.16 -13.39
C SER A 151 -0.51 -7.00 -14.33
N GLY A 152 0.48 -6.21 -14.76
CA GLY A 152 0.26 -5.04 -15.61
C GLY A 152 -0.56 -3.94 -14.93
N MET A 153 -0.49 -3.87 -13.60
CA MET A 153 -1.20 -2.90 -12.78
C MET A 153 -0.72 -1.46 -13.04
N GLY A 154 0.58 -1.29 -13.29
CA GLY A 154 1.20 0.00 -13.55
C GLY A 154 1.32 0.86 -12.29
N PHE A 155 2.06 1.95 -12.37
CA PHE A 155 2.02 3.03 -11.40
C PHE A 155 2.62 4.29 -12.00
N ARG A 156 3.95 4.36 -12.10
CA ARG A 156 4.69 5.42 -12.79
C ARG A 156 5.74 4.81 -13.69
N ASP A 157 5.86 5.34 -14.90
CA ASP A 157 6.81 4.85 -15.91
C ASP A 157 8.28 5.11 -15.54
N SER A 158 8.52 5.96 -14.53
CA SER A 158 9.88 6.31 -14.05
C SER A 158 10.50 5.28 -13.10
N ILE A 159 9.74 4.27 -12.67
CA ILE A 159 10.21 3.27 -11.71
C ILE A 159 10.87 2.13 -12.47
N ASP A 160 12.13 1.85 -12.15
CA ASP A 160 12.95 0.79 -12.75
C ASP A 160 13.26 -0.27 -11.68
N GLY A 161 12.20 -0.91 -11.17
CA GLY A 161 12.26 -1.82 -10.02
C GLY A 161 11.01 -1.68 -9.16
N PHE A 162 11.22 -1.48 -7.86
CA PHE A 162 10.12 -1.39 -6.89
C PHE A 162 9.92 0.02 -6.33
N ALA A 163 8.70 0.28 -5.87
CA ALA A 163 8.40 1.36 -4.93
C ALA A 163 8.33 0.81 -3.51
N TYR A 164 8.73 1.61 -2.54
CA TYR A 164 8.85 1.21 -1.15
C TYR A 164 8.13 2.18 -0.23
N LEU A 165 7.46 1.61 0.77
CA LEU A 165 6.96 2.30 1.94
C LEU A 165 7.71 1.74 3.14
N ALA A 166 8.50 2.56 3.81
CA ALA A 166 9.34 2.14 4.92
C ALA A 166 9.12 3.00 6.16
N PHE A 167 9.22 2.36 7.32
CA PHE A 167 9.30 3.06 8.60
C PHE A 167 10.60 3.87 8.65
N ALA A 168 10.51 5.11 9.13
CA ALA A 168 11.70 5.91 9.43
C ALA A 168 12.64 5.18 10.40
N GLU A 169 13.93 5.49 10.33
CA GLU A 169 14.96 4.86 11.16
C GLU A 169 14.60 4.97 12.66
N GLY A 170 14.49 3.81 13.32
CA GLY A 170 14.16 3.72 14.74
C GLY A 170 12.70 3.99 15.10
N SER A 171 11.80 4.13 14.11
CA SER A 171 10.35 4.27 14.33
C SER A 171 9.61 2.98 13.96
N ASP A 172 8.52 2.73 14.69
CA ASP A 172 7.50 1.73 14.36
C ASP A 172 6.13 2.41 14.12
N SER A 173 6.11 3.74 14.02
CA SER A 173 4.90 4.52 13.82
C SER A 173 4.47 4.50 12.36
N LEU A 174 3.17 4.30 12.13
CA LEU A 174 2.56 4.45 10.80
C LEU A 174 2.59 5.91 10.32
N GLU A 175 2.73 6.88 11.23
CA GLU A 175 2.84 8.30 10.88
C GLU A 175 4.21 8.65 10.29
N ASP A 176 5.23 7.82 10.52
CA ASP A 176 6.61 8.05 10.06
C ASP A 176 6.96 7.18 8.84
N ILE A 177 5.96 6.78 8.05
CA ILE A 177 6.17 6.02 6.83
C ILE A 177 6.67 6.96 5.73
N THR A 178 7.74 6.54 5.07
CA THR A 178 8.38 7.27 3.97
C THR A 178 8.24 6.49 2.68
N TYR A 179 8.06 7.22 1.58
CA TYR A 179 7.97 6.68 0.24
C TYR A 179 9.28 6.90 -0.53
N PHE A 180 9.77 5.88 -1.22
CA PHE A 180 10.88 6.02 -2.16
C PHE A 180 10.78 4.96 -3.28
N GLU A 181 11.52 5.19 -4.35
CA GLU A 181 11.48 4.38 -5.57
C GLU A 181 12.90 3.95 -5.94
N GLU A 182 13.04 2.73 -6.46
CA GLU A 182 14.18 2.38 -7.31
C GLU A 182 14.05 3.11 -8.65
N ARG A 183 15.07 3.90 -8.97
CA ARG A 183 15.13 4.70 -10.20
C ARG A 183 16.30 4.26 -11.06
N SER A 184 16.08 4.28 -12.37
CA SER A 184 17.12 4.17 -13.41
C SER A 184 18.08 5.34 -13.42
#